data_AF-A0A8T2A1V9-F1
#
_entry.id   AF-A0A8T2A1V9-F1
#
_cell.length_a   1.000
_cell.length_b   1.000
_cell.length_c   1.000
_cell.angle_alpha   90.00
_cell.angle_beta   90.00
_cell.angle_gamma   90.00
#
_symmetry.space_group_name_H-M   'P 1'
#
loop_
_entity.id
_entity.type
_entity.pdbx_description
1 polymer ?
#
loop_
_entity_poly.entity_id
_entity_poly.type
_entity_poly.pdbx_seq_one_letter_code
_entity_poly.pdbx_strand_id
1 'polypeptide(L)' 'MPFEEKAGWEDSNSKFCGVETDFSDDVSSLLYFNTDNGRFDFVLAPLVWYEWSVSLPTLSPIHNPNGSSCWMGL' A
#
# COMPACT_ATOMS: atom_id res chain seq x y z
N MET A 1 -14.12 -0.75 -48.37
CA MET A 1 -13.09 0.28 -48.08
C MET A 1 -12.13 -0.35 -47.09
N PRO A 2 -10.83 -0.54 -47.40
CA PRO A 2 -9.94 -1.15 -46.42
C PRO A 2 -9.73 -0.13 -45.30
N PHE A 3 -10.11 -0.54 -44.09
CA PHE A 3 -10.11 0.31 -42.92
C PHE A 3 -8.67 0.46 -42.43
N GLU A 4 -8.30 1.72 -42.27
CA GLU A 4 -6.99 2.23 -41.90
C GLU A 4 -6.48 1.61 -40.59
N GLU A 5 -5.24 1.13 -40.63
CA GLU A 5 -4.45 0.61 -39.52
C GLU A 5 -4.35 1.67 -38.41
N LYS A 6 -5.19 1.56 -37.38
CA LYS A 6 -5.10 2.37 -36.17
C LYS A 6 -3.86 1.91 -35.40
N ALA A 7 -2.81 2.71 -35.51
CA ALA A 7 -1.58 2.59 -34.76
C ALA A 7 -1.83 2.32 -33.26
N GLY A 8 -1.44 1.13 -32.80
CA GLY A 8 -0.59 0.89 -31.63
C GLY A 8 -1.03 1.39 -30.25
N TRP A 9 -2.23 1.04 -29.76
CA TRP A 9 -2.62 1.31 -28.35
C TRP A 9 -3.48 0.19 -27.73
N GLU A 10 -3.32 -1.06 -28.16
CA GLU A 10 -4.19 -2.16 -27.73
C GLU A 10 -3.38 -3.39 -27.28
N ASP A 11 -2.43 -3.19 -26.37
CA ASP A 11 -1.80 -4.31 -25.64
C ASP A 11 -1.39 -3.94 -24.20
N SER A 12 -2.08 -2.96 -23.59
CA SER A 12 -1.80 -2.52 -22.21
C SER A 12 -2.45 -3.43 -21.14
N ASN A 13 -2.58 -4.73 -21.40
CA ASN A 13 -2.96 -5.72 -20.38
C ASN A 13 -1.73 -6.18 -19.59
N SER A 14 -0.83 -5.25 -19.21
CA SER A 14 0.27 -5.56 -18.29
C SER A 14 -0.33 -5.91 -16.94
N LYS A 15 -0.47 -7.21 -16.68
CA LYS A 15 -0.94 -7.74 -15.39
C LYS A 15 0.17 -7.56 -14.37
N PHE A 16 0.14 -6.41 -13.68
CA PHE A 16 1.06 -6.16 -12.57
C PHE A 16 0.80 -7.17 -11.46
N CYS A 17 1.87 -7.74 -10.92
CA CYS A 17 1.85 -8.68 -9.81
C CYS A 17 2.66 -8.10 -8.66
N GLY A 18 2.01 -7.95 -7.51
CA GLY A 18 2.67 -7.54 -6.28
C GLY A 18 2.77 -8.69 -5.30
N VAL A 19 3.67 -8.54 -4.33
CA VAL A 19 3.86 -9.48 -3.23
C VAL A 19 3.69 -8.76 -1.90
N GLU A 20 2.98 -9.40 -0.98
CA GLU A 20 2.89 -8.98 0.43
C GLU A 20 3.97 -9.71 1.23
N THR A 21 4.67 -8.96 2.07
CA THR A 21 5.74 -9.47 2.93
C THR A 21 5.52 -9.02 4.35
N ASP A 22 6.02 -9.79 5.31
CA ASP A 22 6.10 -9.36 6.71
C ASP A 22 7.05 -8.15 6.89
N PHE A 23 7.04 -7.58 8.09
CA PHE A 23 8.00 -6.55 8.48
C PHE A 23 9.44 -7.08 8.36
N SER A 24 10.31 -6.27 7.76
CA SER A 24 11.76 -6.49 7.70
C SER A 24 12.46 -5.19 8.04
N ASP A 25 13.49 -5.24 8.89
CA ASP A 25 14.35 -4.10 9.19
C ASP A 25 15.26 -3.74 8.00
N ASP A 26 15.56 -4.71 7.12
CA ASP A 26 16.36 -4.49 5.91
C ASP A 26 15.45 -4.40 4.67
N VAL A 27 14.96 -3.19 4.40
CA VAL A 27 14.08 -2.90 3.24
C VAL A 27 14.83 -3.05 1.92
N SER A 28 16.14 -2.82 1.90
CA SER A 28 16.96 -2.87 0.67
C SER A 28 17.06 -4.31 0.14
N SER A 29 17.37 -5.26 1.02
CA SER A 29 17.46 -6.68 0.69
C SER A 29 16.10 -7.27 0.39
N LEU A 30 15.05 -6.85 1.13
CA LEU A 30 13.66 -7.23 0.84
C LEU A 30 13.25 -6.81 -0.57
N LEU A 31 13.52 -5.55 -0.95
CA LEU A 31 13.25 -5.04 -2.28
C LEU A 31 14.08 -5.79 -3.31
N TYR A 32 15.40 -5.89 -3.14
CA TYR A 32 16.27 -6.60 -4.07
C TYR A 32 15.80 -8.05 -4.31
N PHE A 33 15.44 -8.76 -3.26
CA PHE A 33 14.91 -10.11 -3.36
C PHE A 33 13.60 -10.19 -4.15
N ASN A 34 12.64 -9.30 -3.90
CA ASN A 34 11.31 -9.39 -4.51
C ASN A 34 11.22 -8.73 -5.89
N THR A 35 11.95 -7.65 -6.15
CA THR A 35 11.90 -6.92 -7.43
C THR A 35 12.94 -7.42 -8.42
N ASP A 36 14.18 -7.69 -8.00
CA ASP A 36 15.25 -8.16 -8.89
C ASP A 36 15.18 -9.67 -9.10
N ASN A 37 15.14 -10.45 -8.00
CA ASN A 37 15.06 -11.91 -8.10
C ASN A 37 13.63 -12.42 -8.31
N GLY A 38 12.65 -11.82 -7.64
CA GLY A 38 11.24 -12.21 -7.70
C GLY A 38 10.47 -11.64 -8.90
N ARG A 39 10.97 -10.57 -9.54
CA ARG A 39 10.34 -9.85 -10.65
C ARG A 39 8.90 -9.37 -10.34
N PHE A 40 8.61 -9.07 -9.08
CA PHE A 40 7.36 -8.41 -8.70
C PHE A 40 7.40 -6.93 -9.05
N ASP A 41 6.25 -6.38 -9.45
CA ASP A 41 6.11 -4.99 -9.84
C ASP A 41 6.07 -4.04 -8.63
N PHE A 42 5.51 -4.51 -7.50
CA PHE A 42 5.45 -3.77 -6.25
C PHE A 42 5.48 -4.71 -5.04
N VAL A 43 5.93 -4.18 -3.90
CA VAL A 43 6.01 -4.91 -2.64
C VAL A 43 5.19 -4.18 -1.59
N LEU A 44 4.26 -4.89 -0.94
CA LEU A 44 3.53 -4.42 0.24
C LEU A 44 4.23 -4.94 1.48
N ALA A 45 4.82 -4.05 2.27
CA ALA A 45 5.53 -4.38 3.51
C ALA A 45 5.14 -3.42 4.64
N PRO A 46 4.87 -3.93 5.86
CA PRO A 46 4.72 -3.09 7.04
C PRO A 46 6.00 -2.32 7.33
N LEU A 47 5.90 -1.00 7.51
CA LEU A 47 7.03 -0.14 7.91
C LEU A 47 7.27 -0.11 9.42
N VAL A 48 6.35 -0.67 10.19
CA VAL A 48 6.37 -0.66 11.66
C VAL A 48 6.07 -2.06 12.17
N TRP A 49 6.81 -2.50 13.18
CA TRP A 49 6.58 -3.77 13.85
C TRP A 49 5.21 -3.80 14.54
N TYR A 50 4.53 -4.95 14.53
CA TYR A 50 3.13 -5.03 15.00
C TYR A 50 2.96 -4.61 16.47
N GLU A 51 3.94 -4.84 17.34
CA GLU A 51 3.87 -4.41 18.76
C GLU A 51 4.00 -2.89 18.93
N TRP A 52 4.56 -2.21 17.93
CA TRP A 52 4.74 -0.76 17.90
C TRP A 52 3.67 -0.09 17.03
N SER A 53 2.94 -0.89 16.25
CA SER A 53 1.80 -0.42 15.49
C SER A 53 0.69 -0.04 16.47
N VAL A 54 0.23 1.21 16.39
CA VAL A 54 -0.95 1.64 17.14
C VAL A 54 -2.12 0.86 16.56
N SER A 55 -2.55 -0.18 17.26
CA SER A 55 -3.45 -1.21 16.74
C SER A 55 -4.89 -0.73 16.52
N LEU A 56 -5.16 0.58 16.62
CA LEU A 56 -6.33 1.37 16.27
C LEU A 56 -6.22 2.70 17.04
N PRO A 57 -6.66 3.85 16.50
CA PRO A 57 -6.91 5.00 17.35
C PRO A 57 -7.95 4.57 18.38
N THR A 58 -7.56 4.48 19.66
CA THR A 58 -8.50 4.24 20.73
C THR A 58 -9.55 5.34 20.67
N LEU A 59 -10.78 5.01 20.25
CA LEU A 59 -11.93 5.91 20.31
C LEU A 59 -12.28 6.13 21.79
N SER A 60 -11.47 6.89 22.51
CA SER A 60 -11.85 7.38 23.83
C SER A 60 -12.79 8.55 23.62
N PRO A 61 -14.03 8.51 24.14
CA PRO A 61 -14.86 9.70 24.19
C PRO A 61 -14.12 10.74 25.04
N ILE A 62 -13.52 11.74 24.39
CA ILE A 62 -13.04 12.92 25.11
C ILE A 62 -14.31 13.70 25.49
N HIS A 63 -14.83 13.41 26.68
CA HIS A 63 -15.97 14.13 27.23
C HIS A 63 -15.50 15.53 27.64
N ASN A 64 -15.69 16.49 26.73
CA ASN A 64 -15.65 17.90 27.07
C ASN A 64 -16.92 18.23 27.87
N PRO A 65 -16.83 18.60 29.17
CA PRO A 65 -18.00 18.93 29.98
C PRO A 65 -18.78 20.16 29.47
N ASN A 66 -18.26 20.85 28.46
CA ASN A 66 -18.83 22.06 27.87
C ASN A 66 -19.70 21.77 26.62
N GLY A 67 -20.09 20.51 26.40
CA GLY A 67 -21.17 20.16 25.46
C GLY A 67 -20.80 20.17 23.97
N SER A 68 -19.52 20.23 23.61
CA SER A 68 -19.05 20.11 22.22
C SER A 68 -18.00 19.01 22.14
N SER A 69 -18.44 17.79 21.84
CA SER A 69 -17.57 16.70 21.43
C SER A 69 -17.14 16.93 19.99
N CYS A 70 -15.89 17.33 19.77
CA CYS A 70 -15.32 17.34 18.43
C CYS A 70 -14.83 15.93 18.09
N TRP A 71 -15.35 15.37 16.99
CA TRP A 71 -14.73 14.23 16.35
C TRP A 71 -13.48 14.75 15.63
N MET A 72 -12.32 14.67 16.28
CA MET A 72 -11.05 14.88 15.59
C MET A 72 -10.67 13.57 14.91
N GLY A 73 -11.18 13.38 13.69
CA GLY A 73 -10.54 12.48 12.72
C GLY A 73 -9.34 13.23 12.13
N LEU A 74 -8.13 12.68 12.33
CA LEU A 74 -6.96 13.05 11.53
C LEU A 74 -7.01 12.30 10.20
#